data_AF-Q9EZM0-F1
#
_entry.id   AF-Q9EZM0-F1
#
_cell.length_a   1.000
_cell.length_b   1.000
_cell.length_c   1.000
_cell.angle_alpha   90.00
_cell.angle_beta   90.00
_cell.angle_gamma   90.00
#
_symmetry.space_group_name_H-M   'P 1'
#
loop_
_entity.id
_entity.type
_entity.pdbx_description
1 polymer ?
#
loop_
_entity_poly.entity_id
_entity_poly.type
_entity_poly.pdbx_seq_one_letter_code
_entity_poly.pdbx_strand_id
1 'polypeptide(L)'
;VDILPVKSKKVKITNRFFNYFVLEDSLGNTAIQKRTAKGIWHNLYEFPLLETSEIVDFDYISNAVQNQVFPVYTILSVEECAEAAVIHKLSHQHLHIQFWKIKIKENIKEGIEFEKIKTFPFPIVIYNFIEKL
;
A
#
# COMPACT_ATOMS: atom_id res chain seq x y z
N VAL A 1 -42.82 29.37 -3.02
CA VAL A 1 -41.63 30.25 -2.90
C VAL A 1 -40.43 29.34 -2.72
N ASP A 2 -39.45 29.48 -3.60
CA ASP A 2 -38.25 28.65 -3.76
C ASP A 2 -37.14 29.18 -2.84
N ILE A 3 -36.54 28.34 -1.99
CA ILE A 3 -35.29 28.67 -1.29
C ILE A 3 -34.45 27.41 -1.06
N LEU A 4 -33.46 27.29 -1.94
CA LEU A 4 -32.42 26.27 -2.07
C LEU A 4 -31.57 26.09 -0.80
N PRO A 5 -31.02 24.89 -0.55
CA PRO A 5 -30.23 24.60 0.64
C PRO A 5 -28.84 25.25 0.60
N VAL A 6 -28.40 25.68 1.78
CA VAL A 6 -27.13 26.34 2.08
C VAL A 6 -25.89 25.51 1.70
N LYS A 7 -25.09 26.09 0.80
CA LYS A 7 -23.67 25.85 0.46
C LYS A 7 -22.98 24.69 1.20
N SER A 8 -22.80 23.56 0.51
CA SER A 8 -21.90 22.47 0.90
C SER A 8 -20.49 22.98 1.19
N LYS A 9 -19.95 22.63 2.36
CA LYS A 9 -18.55 22.87 2.75
C LYS A 9 -17.62 22.40 1.61
N LYS A 10 -16.72 23.28 1.15
CA LYS A 10 -15.66 22.93 0.19
C LYS A 10 -14.93 21.68 0.72
N VAL A 11 -15.01 20.57 0.00
CA VAL A 11 -14.27 19.34 0.34
C VAL A 11 -12.78 19.68 0.26
N LYS A 12 -12.11 19.71 1.41
CA LYS A 12 -10.66 19.94 1.49
C LYS A 12 -10.00 18.76 0.77
N ILE A 13 -9.31 19.01 -0.34
CA ILE A 13 -8.58 17.97 -1.07
C ILE A 13 -7.49 17.46 -0.12
N THR A 14 -7.66 16.24 0.39
CA THR A 14 -6.65 15.55 1.20
C THR A 14 -5.84 14.67 0.28
N ASN A 15 -4.55 14.97 0.14
CA ASN A 15 -3.61 14.06 -0.49
C ASN A 15 -3.33 12.92 0.49
N ARG A 16 -3.34 11.68 0.01
CA ARG A 16 -2.97 10.49 0.79
C ARG A 16 -1.86 9.77 0.07
N PHE A 17 -0.84 9.37 0.82
CA PHE A 17 0.33 8.68 0.30
C PHE A 17 0.37 7.28 0.90
N PHE A 18 0.18 6.27 0.06
CA PHE A 18 0.17 4.87 0.42
C PHE A 18 1.49 4.24 0.00
N ASN A 19 2.26 3.82 0.98
CA ASN A 19 3.52 3.12 0.76
C ASN A 19 3.28 1.63 0.98
N TYR A 20 3.06 0.88 -0.09
CA TYR A 20 2.87 -0.57 -0.05
C TYR A 20 4.19 -1.30 0.09
N PHE A 21 4.23 -2.29 0.98
CA PHE A 21 5.40 -3.09 1.28
C PHE A 21 5.21 -4.53 0.82
N VAL A 22 5.98 -4.91 -0.18
CA VAL A 22 6.01 -6.25 -0.74
C VAL A 22 7.13 -6.98 -0.02
N LEU A 23 6.76 -7.65 1.06
CA LEU A 23 7.68 -8.51 1.78
C LEU A 23 8.01 -9.74 0.94
N GLU A 24 9.27 -10.10 0.91
CA GLU A 24 9.78 -11.33 0.31
C GLU A 24 10.65 -12.04 1.35
N ASP A 25 10.21 -13.22 1.78
CA ASP A 25 11.01 -14.08 2.64
C ASP A 25 11.95 -14.99 1.84
N SER A 26 12.77 -15.76 2.56
CA SER A 26 13.73 -16.70 1.96
C SER A 26 13.09 -17.81 1.11
N LEU A 27 11.77 -18.02 1.23
CA LEU A 27 11.00 -19.01 0.50
C LEU A 27 10.21 -18.40 -0.68
N GLY A 28 10.29 -17.09 -0.89
CA GLY A 28 9.53 -16.38 -1.92
C GLY A 28 8.06 -16.14 -1.55
N ASN A 29 7.72 -16.23 -0.27
CA ASN A 29 6.39 -15.86 0.21
C ASN A 29 6.32 -14.37 0.52
N THR A 30 5.08 -13.86 0.47
CA THR A 30 4.76 -12.47 0.77
C THR A 30 3.61 -12.37 1.77
N ALA A 31 3.53 -11.25 2.49
CA ALA A 31 2.44 -10.98 3.41
C ALA A 31 1.36 -10.16 2.72
N ILE A 32 0.11 -10.58 2.87
CA ILE A 32 -1.05 -9.80 2.42
C ILE A 32 -2.08 -9.72 3.54
N GLN A 33 -2.86 -8.65 3.56
CA GLN A 33 -3.93 -8.42 4.52
C GLN A 33 -5.23 -8.10 3.80
N LYS A 34 -6.35 -8.47 4.43
CA LYS A 34 -7.68 -8.14 3.91
C LYS A 34 -8.17 -6.83 4.51
N ARG A 35 -8.59 -5.88 3.67
CA ARG A 35 -9.17 -4.61 4.13
C ARG A 35 -10.55 -4.82 4.72
N THR A 36 -10.66 -4.62 6.03
CA THR A 36 -11.94 -4.62 6.76
C THR A 36 -12.53 -3.22 6.89
N ALA A 37 -11.73 -2.16 6.70
CA ALA A 37 -12.20 -0.78 6.77
C ALA A 37 -13.17 -0.45 5.63
N LYS A 38 -14.22 0.34 5.93
CA LYS A 38 -15.15 0.87 4.91
C LYS A 38 -14.41 1.88 4.03
N GLY A 39 -14.39 1.66 2.71
CA GLY A 39 -13.68 2.51 1.75
C GLY A 39 -13.65 1.92 0.34
N ILE A 40 -12.86 2.54 -0.54
CA ILE A 40 -12.77 2.19 -1.97
C ILE A 40 -12.32 0.75 -2.25
N TRP A 41 -11.66 0.10 -1.29
CA TRP A 41 -11.15 -1.26 -1.39
C TRP A 41 -11.62 -2.16 -0.24
N HIS A 42 -12.82 -1.88 0.28
CA HIS A 42 -13.42 -2.73 1.29
C HIS A 42 -13.54 -4.18 0.80
N ASN A 43 -13.16 -5.14 1.64
CA ASN A 43 -13.19 -6.58 1.35
C ASN A 43 -12.20 -7.07 0.27
N LEU A 44 -11.26 -6.23 -0.17
CA LEU A 44 -10.15 -6.61 -1.06
C LEU A 44 -8.88 -6.90 -0.26
N TYR A 45 -7.98 -7.67 -0.87
CA TYR A 45 -6.65 -7.92 -0.33
C TYR A 45 -5.69 -6.79 -0.73
N GLU A 46 -4.71 -6.53 0.11
CA GLU A 46 -3.63 -5.59 -0.16
C GLU A 46 -2.34 -6.03 0.55
N PHE A 47 -1.22 -5.48 0.11
CA PHE A 47 0.03 -5.60 0.87
C PHE A 47 -0.04 -4.73 2.14
N PRO A 48 0.72 -5.06 3.19
CA PRO A 48 0.96 -4.14 4.30
C PRO A 48 1.39 -2.78 3.78
N LEU A 49 0.91 -1.70 4.39
CA LEU A 49 1.20 -0.35 3.93
C LEU A 49 1.45 0.62 5.08
N LEU A 50 2.22 1.67 4.80
CA LEU A 50 2.35 2.85 5.64
C LEU A 50 1.68 4.04 4.97
N GLU A 51 0.66 4.60 5.62
CA GLU A 51 -0.01 5.81 5.17
C GLU A 51 0.71 7.04 5.71
N THR A 52 1.15 7.92 4.81
CA THR A 52 1.82 9.18 5.16
C THR A 52 1.01 10.38 4.69
N SER A 53 1.22 11.52 5.36
CA SER A 53 0.55 12.79 5.02
C SER A 53 1.23 13.53 3.86
N GLU A 54 2.47 13.15 3.55
CA GLU A 54 3.33 13.70 2.50
C GLU A 54 4.15 12.61 1.82
N ILE A 55 4.80 12.94 0.70
CA ILE A 55 5.80 12.09 0.07
C ILE A 55 6.98 11.98 1.04
N VAL A 56 7.41 10.77 1.31
CA VAL A 56 8.54 10.49 2.19
C VAL A 56 9.68 9.87 1.39
N ASP A 57 10.90 10.20 1.78
CA ASP A 57 12.10 9.69 1.12
C ASP A 57 12.42 8.25 1.56
N PHE A 58 13.33 7.62 0.81
CA PHE A 58 13.82 6.26 1.08
C PHE A 58 14.29 6.07 2.53
N ASP A 59 15.03 7.03 3.08
CA ASP A 59 15.59 6.92 4.44
C ASP A 59 14.49 6.79 5.50
N TYR A 60 13.43 7.61 5.37
CA TYR A 60 12.26 7.55 6.23
C TYR A 60 11.56 6.19 6.13
N ILE A 61 11.35 5.70 4.90
CA ILE A 61 10.71 4.41 4.67
C ILE A 61 11.54 3.26 5.23
N SER A 62 12.85 3.24 4.96
CA SER A 62 13.76 2.23 5.48
C SER A 62 13.73 2.19 7.01
N ASN A 63 13.77 3.36 7.66
CA ASN A 63 13.67 3.46 9.11
C ASN A 63 12.30 3.01 9.64
N ALA A 64 11.20 3.44 9.01
CA ALA A 64 9.85 3.09 9.42
C ALA A 64 9.58 1.59 9.25
N VAL A 65 10.05 0.98 8.16
CA VAL A 65 10.00 -0.46 7.93
C VAL A 65 10.68 -1.21 9.06
N GLN A 66 11.89 -0.81 9.46
CA GLN A 66 12.67 -1.50 10.48
C GLN A 66 12.13 -1.28 11.90
N ASN A 67 11.64 -0.07 12.21
CA ASN A 67 11.32 0.30 13.60
C ASN A 67 9.82 0.30 13.92
N GLN A 68 8.95 0.47 12.92
CA GLN A 68 7.51 0.68 13.12
C GLN A 68 6.68 -0.43 12.49
N VAL A 69 6.91 -0.72 11.20
CA VAL A 69 6.05 -1.61 10.43
C VAL A 69 6.42 -3.08 10.67
N PHE A 70 7.71 -3.38 10.67
CA PHE A 70 8.24 -4.75 10.77
C PHE A 70 9.37 -4.88 11.82
N PRO A 71 9.17 -4.42 13.07
CA PRO A 71 10.22 -4.46 14.11
C PRO A 71 10.66 -5.87 14.50
N VAL A 72 9.88 -6.88 14.13
CA VAL A 72 10.15 -8.29 14.41
C VAL A 72 11.02 -8.91 13.31
N TYR A 73 11.10 -8.30 12.13
CA TYR A 73 11.81 -8.86 10.98
C TYR A 73 13.18 -8.21 10.75
N THR A 74 14.17 -9.02 10.45
CA THR A 74 15.49 -8.59 9.98
C THR A 74 15.39 -8.26 8.49
N ILE A 75 15.43 -6.96 8.19
CA ILE A 75 15.39 -6.44 6.83
C ILE A 75 16.76 -6.62 6.17
N LEU A 76 16.79 -7.34 5.05
CA LEU A 76 17.99 -7.57 4.23
C LEU A 76 18.18 -6.47 3.19
N SER A 77 17.10 -6.05 2.53
CA SER A 77 17.11 -4.96 1.57
C SER A 77 15.74 -4.28 1.50
N VAL A 78 15.76 -3.00 1.16
CA VAL A 78 14.58 -2.19 0.83
C VAL A 78 14.83 -1.59 -0.54
N GLU A 79 13.91 -1.77 -1.48
CA GLU A 79 14.04 -1.29 -2.85
C GLU A 79 12.75 -0.57 -3.27
N GLU A 80 12.87 0.65 -3.78
CA GLU A 80 11.73 1.39 -4.32
C GLU A 80 11.36 0.86 -5.71
N CYS A 81 10.09 0.50 -5.90
CA CYS A 81 9.54 0.17 -7.21
C CYS A 81 8.92 1.42 -7.85
N ALA A 82 9.78 2.36 -8.28
CA ALA A 82 9.35 3.62 -8.86
C ALA A 82 8.49 3.45 -10.13
N GLU A 83 8.69 2.38 -10.91
CA GLU A 83 7.89 2.04 -12.10
C GLU A 83 6.42 1.70 -11.78
N ALA A 84 6.13 1.44 -10.50
CA ALA A 84 4.80 1.13 -9.99
C ALA A 84 4.14 2.30 -9.28
N ALA A 85 4.76 3.49 -9.27
CA ALA A 85 4.19 4.67 -8.66
C ALA A 85 2.91 5.09 -9.41
N VAL A 86 1.74 4.88 -8.79
CA VAL A 86 0.44 5.23 -9.39
C VAL A 86 -0.14 6.44 -8.66
N ILE A 87 -0.27 7.55 -9.39
CA ILE A 87 -1.07 8.68 -8.93
C ILE A 87 -2.50 8.46 -9.40
N HIS A 88 -3.37 8.03 -8.49
CA HIS A 88 -4.79 7.93 -8.79
C HIS A 88 -5.49 9.26 -8.46
N LYS A 89 -5.87 9.99 -9.50
CA LYS A 89 -6.66 11.22 -9.38
C LYS A 89 -8.13 10.85 -9.24
N LEU A 90 -8.64 10.83 -8.01
CA LEU A 90 -10.08 10.78 -7.75
C LEU A 90 -10.64 12.20 -7.83
N SER A 91 -11.90 12.36 -8.21
CA SER A 91 -12.55 13.66 -8.43
C SER A 91 -12.49 14.62 -7.22
N HIS A 92 -12.15 14.12 -6.02
CA HIS A 92 -12.03 14.92 -4.80
C HIS A 92 -10.77 14.63 -3.96
N GLN A 93 -9.88 13.71 -4.39
CA GLN A 93 -8.70 13.26 -3.64
C GLN A 93 -7.57 12.82 -4.59
N HIS A 94 -6.32 13.11 -4.24
CA HIS A 94 -5.16 12.50 -4.90
C HIS A 94 -4.60 11.40 -4.02
N LEU A 95 -4.59 10.19 -4.55
CA LEU A 95 -3.96 9.04 -3.92
C LEU A 95 -2.63 8.78 -4.63
N HIS A 96 -1.54 8.93 -3.89
CA HIS A 96 -0.21 8.58 -4.35
C HIS A 96 0.12 7.21 -3.81
N ILE A 97 0.42 6.27 -4.70
CA ILE A 97 0.74 4.90 -4.32
C ILE A 97 2.17 4.63 -4.73
N GLN A 98 3.02 4.25 -3.77
CA GLN A 98 4.38 3.77 -3.99
C GLN A 98 4.49 2.32 -3.53
N PHE A 99 5.28 1.53 -4.23
CA PHE A 99 5.56 0.15 -3.88
C PHE A 99 7.02 0.00 -3.49
N TRP A 100 7.26 -0.76 -2.44
CA TRP A 100 8.56 -0.99 -1.84
C TRP A 100 8.76 -2.48 -1.67
N LYS A 101 9.80 -3.04 -2.29
CA LYS A 101 10.19 -4.44 -2.07
C LYS A 101 11.05 -4.51 -0.83
N ILE A 102 10.74 -5.45 0.05
CA ILE A 102 11.44 -5.63 1.31
C ILE A 102 11.82 -7.09 1.41
N LYS A 103 13.13 -7.36 1.35
CA LYS A 103 13.62 -8.72 1.59
C LYS A 103 13.86 -8.90 3.07
N ILE A 104 13.37 -9.99 3.63
CA ILE A 104 13.56 -10.32 5.03
C ILE A 104 14.26 -11.67 5.18
N LYS A 105 14.97 -11.83 6.30
CA LYS A 105 15.69 -13.07 6.59
C LYS A 105 14.77 -14.15 7.18
N GLU A 106 13.79 -13.77 7.98
CA GLU A 106 12.86 -14.71 8.60
C GLU A 106 11.72 -15.10 7.65
N ASN A 107 11.07 -16.22 7.94
CA ASN A 107 9.89 -16.66 7.21
C ASN A 107 8.63 -15.97 7.74
N ILE A 108 7.76 -15.55 6.82
CA ILE A 108 6.50 -14.91 7.19
C ILE A 108 5.55 -16.02 7.68
N LYS A 109 5.13 -15.97 8.95
CA LYS A 109 4.26 -17.00 9.56
C LYS A 109 2.95 -17.23 8.78
N GLU A 110 2.39 -16.18 8.20
CA GLU A 110 1.20 -16.21 7.35
C GLU A 110 1.54 -15.79 5.91
N GLY A 111 2.77 -16.08 5.49
CA GLY A 111 3.25 -15.81 4.14
C GLY A 111 2.47 -16.64 3.13
N ILE A 112 2.09 -16.00 2.04
CA ILE A 112 1.47 -16.63 0.89
C ILE A 112 2.47 -16.55 -0.27
N GLU A 113 2.66 -17.67 -0.96
CA GLU A 113 3.46 -17.75 -2.17
C GLU A 113 3.01 -16.70 -3.20
N PHE A 114 3.97 -16.03 -3.83
CA PHE A 114 3.68 -14.92 -4.74
C PHE A 114 2.79 -15.34 -5.93
N GLU A 115 2.87 -16.58 -6.39
CA GLU A 115 1.99 -17.09 -7.45
C GLU A 115 0.54 -17.27 -6.97
N LYS A 116 0.36 -17.71 -5.71
CA LYS A 116 -0.98 -17.91 -5.13
C LYS A 116 -1.69 -16.61 -4.87
N ILE A 117 -0.97 -15.53 -4.54
CA ILE A 117 -1.63 -14.24 -4.31
C ILE A 117 -2.39 -13.76 -5.56
N LYS A 118 -1.96 -14.10 -6.79
CA LYS A 118 -2.67 -13.74 -8.03
C LYS A 118 -4.13 -14.23 -8.08
N THR A 119 -4.49 -15.23 -7.27
CA THR A 119 -5.86 -15.75 -7.16
C THR A 119 -6.77 -14.93 -6.24
N PHE A 120 -6.22 -14.02 -5.45
CA PHE A 120 -6.97 -13.19 -4.51
C PHE A 120 -7.48 -11.89 -5.16
N PRO A 121 -8.63 -11.37 -4.73
CA PRO A 121 -9.18 -10.15 -5.28
C PRO A 121 -8.41 -8.92 -4.74
N PHE A 122 -7.55 -8.35 -5.58
CA PHE A 122 -6.81 -7.12 -5.31
C PHE A 122 -7.45 -5.90 -5.99
N PRO A 123 -7.22 -4.68 -5.47
CA PRO A 123 -7.39 -3.45 -6.23
C PRO A 123 -6.60 -3.51 -7.54
N ILE A 124 -7.17 -2.94 -8.61
CA ILE A 124 -6.53 -2.93 -9.94
C ILE A 124 -5.09 -2.38 -9.91
N VAL A 125 -4.81 -1.40 -9.06
CA VAL A 125 -3.46 -0.81 -8.91
C VAL A 125 -2.45 -1.80 -8.33
N ILE A 126 -2.85 -2.62 -7.37
CA ILE A 126 -2.01 -3.66 -6.77
C ILE A 126 -1.90 -4.86 -7.71
N TYR A 127 -3.00 -5.24 -8.35
CA TYR A 127 -3.02 -6.31 -9.34
C TYR A 127 -2.07 -6.01 -10.51
N ASN A 128 -2.15 -4.81 -11.10
CA ASN A 128 -1.25 -4.37 -12.17
C ASN A 128 0.23 -4.36 -11.73
N PHE A 129 0.49 -4.09 -10.45
CA PHE A 129 1.84 -4.18 -9.92
C PHE A 129 2.32 -5.64 -9.83
N ILE A 130 1.48 -6.54 -9.31
CA ILE A 130 1.77 -7.98 -9.22
C ILE A 130 1.99 -8.60 -10.61
N GLU A 131 1.28 -8.14 -11.64
CA GLU A 131 1.48 -8.65 -13.02
C GLU A 131 2.76 -8.16 -13.69
N LYS A 132 3.34 -7.05 -13.22
CA LYS A 132 4.61 -6.50 -13.74
C LYS A 132 5.85 -7.07 -13.06
N LEU A 133 5.67 -7.76 -11.93
CA LEU A 133 6.74 -8.44 -11.19
C LEU A 133 7.03 -9.82 -11.77
#